data_AF-A0A1G6MDV3-F1
#
_entry.id   AF-A0A1G6MDV3-F1
#
_cell.length_a   1.000
_cell.length_b   1.000
_cell.length_c   1.000
_cell.angle_alpha   90.00
_cell.angle_beta   90.00
_cell.angle_gamma   90.00
#
_symmetry.space_group_name_H-M   'P 1'
#
loop_
_entity.id
_entity.type
_entity.pdbx_description
1 polymer ?
#
loop_
_entity_poly.entity_id
_entity_poly.type
_entity_poly.pdbx_seq_one_letter_code
_entity_poly.pdbx_strand_id
1 'polypeptide(L)'
;MTAPPHPPDPSPALVAGEVQGYRRFRLTDDGLCPPVHLDAGPWSWPVERARCSVDAAHVPPQWGCGCGLYGWYHPSHTGLGTGWGNVTAVVAARGRVVLGDTGFRAAAARVVAVTLPRGTGPRRRRRWERVLAERHPGVAVYRSRRRMVRRHPPEDLYGLGIEVRPSTAVRWRWTALALWLSGVLAVCSVAVLPRELVTGLGAAGWLGVLACFVAWQVALGWLVCRACPLPAGPACD
;
A
#
# COMPACT_ATOMS: atom_id res chain seq x y z
N MET A 1 -14.36 -26.51 -21.50
CA MET A 1 -15.32 -25.78 -20.65
C MET A 1 -15.17 -24.30 -21.00
N THR A 2 -16.13 -23.76 -21.74
CA THR A 2 -16.13 -22.36 -22.16
C THR A 2 -16.52 -21.52 -20.96
N ALA A 3 -15.70 -20.52 -20.59
CA ALA A 3 -16.05 -19.60 -19.51
C ALA A 3 -17.39 -18.92 -19.83
N PRO A 4 -18.27 -18.71 -18.83
CA PRO A 4 -19.54 -18.04 -19.05
C PRO A 4 -19.31 -16.64 -19.64
N PRO A 5 -20.20 -16.16 -20.51
CA PRO A 5 -20.09 -14.83 -21.07
C PRO A 5 -20.12 -13.80 -19.94
N HIS A 6 -19.09 -12.95 -19.91
CA HIS A 6 -18.97 -11.87 -18.94
C HIS A 6 -20.19 -10.94 -19.09
N PRO A 7 -20.89 -10.55 -18.00
CA PRO A 7 -21.95 -9.56 -18.11
C PRO A 7 -21.44 -8.31 -18.84
N PRO A 8 -22.29 -7.65 -19.65
CA PRO A 8 -21.90 -6.44 -20.35
C PRO A 8 -21.41 -5.40 -19.35
N ASP A 9 -20.28 -4.77 -19.66
CA ASP A 9 -19.71 -3.71 -18.82
C ASP A 9 -20.78 -2.66 -18.55
N PRO A 10 -21.04 -2.30 -17.28
CA PRO A 10 -21.96 -1.21 -16.98
C PRO A 10 -21.48 0.03 -17.73
N SER A 11 -22.42 0.75 -18.37
CA SER A 11 -22.08 1.95 -19.13
C SER A 11 -21.30 2.92 -18.23
N PRO A 12 -20.10 3.34 -18.63
CA PRO A 12 -19.22 4.10 -17.74
C PRO A 12 -19.84 5.46 -17.45
N ALA A 13 -19.93 5.81 -16.16
CA ALA A 13 -20.28 7.17 -15.76
C ALA A 13 -19.18 8.14 -16.23
N LEU A 14 -19.58 9.20 -16.93
CA LEU A 14 -18.66 10.23 -17.38
C LEU A 14 -18.52 11.29 -16.29
N VAL A 15 -17.32 11.37 -15.72
CA VAL A 15 -16.95 12.37 -14.72
C VAL A 15 -15.88 13.27 -15.33
N ALA A 16 -16.08 14.58 -15.26
CA ALA A 16 -15.10 15.53 -15.77
C ALA A 16 -13.86 15.54 -14.87
N GLY A 17 -12.66 15.50 -15.47
CA GLY A 17 -11.39 15.69 -14.78
C GLY A 17 -10.50 14.45 -14.69
N GLU A 18 -9.60 14.46 -13.71
CA GLU A 18 -8.67 13.38 -13.40
C GLU A 18 -8.91 12.92 -11.96
N VAL A 19 -8.78 11.62 -11.68
CA VAL A 19 -8.83 11.07 -10.32
C VAL A 19 -7.42 11.10 -9.74
N GLN A 20 -7.22 11.79 -8.63
CA GLN A 20 -5.97 11.84 -7.91
C GLN A 20 -5.79 10.60 -7.02
N GLY A 21 -4.63 9.97 -7.11
CA GLY A 21 -4.25 8.86 -6.26
C GLY A 21 -2.82 8.92 -5.81
N TYR A 22 -2.44 7.92 -5.03
CA TYR A 22 -1.09 7.69 -4.56
C TYR A 22 -0.57 6.38 -5.13
N ARG A 23 0.72 6.34 -5.49
CA ARG A 23 1.40 5.14 -5.99
C ARG A 23 2.83 5.11 -5.50
N ARG A 24 3.46 3.93 -5.47
CA ARG A 24 4.89 3.79 -5.20
C ARG A 24 5.67 3.47 -6.46
N PHE A 25 6.88 3.98 -6.50
CA PHE A 25 7.85 3.77 -7.56
C PHE A 25 9.19 3.37 -6.98
N ARG A 26 9.98 2.63 -7.74
CA ARG A 26 11.42 2.53 -7.55
C ARG A 26 12.05 3.61 -8.42
N LEU A 27 12.78 4.53 -7.81
CA LEU A 27 13.58 5.50 -8.54
C LEU A 27 14.91 4.86 -8.93
N THR A 28 15.15 4.78 -10.24
CA THR A 28 16.39 4.33 -10.88
C THR A 28 17.02 5.51 -11.65
N ASP A 29 18.10 5.25 -12.36
CA ASP A 29 18.77 6.24 -13.21
C ASP A 29 17.94 6.60 -14.46
N ASP A 30 17.07 5.69 -14.88
CA ASP A 30 16.15 5.86 -16.01
C ASP A 30 14.85 6.56 -15.61
N GLY A 31 14.60 6.74 -14.31
CA GLY A 31 13.44 7.45 -13.78
C GLY A 31 12.59 6.61 -12.84
N LEU A 32 11.28 6.84 -12.85
CA LEU A 32 10.33 6.19 -11.95
C LEU A 32 9.89 4.84 -12.51
N CYS A 33 10.35 3.73 -11.96
CA CYS A 33 9.93 2.39 -12.39
C CYS A 33 8.83 1.80 -11.49
N PRO A 34 7.83 1.09 -12.05
CA PRO A 34 6.87 0.32 -11.26
C PRO A 34 7.58 -0.74 -10.39
N PRO A 35 7.16 -0.96 -9.13
CA PRO A 35 7.86 -1.88 -8.24
C PRO A 35 7.62 -3.37 -8.54
N VAL A 36 6.50 -3.72 -9.18
CA VAL A 36 6.08 -5.13 -9.44
C VAL A 36 6.30 -5.53 -10.90
N HIS A 37 6.34 -4.56 -11.81
CA HIS A 37 6.52 -4.77 -13.25
C HIS A 37 7.81 -4.12 -13.69
N LEU A 38 8.95 -4.65 -13.23
CA LEU A 38 10.26 -4.09 -13.56
C LEU A 38 10.53 -4.15 -15.07
N ASP A 39 10.03 -5.18 -15.74
CA ASP A 39 10.15 -5.37 -17.18
C ASP A 39 9.33 -4.36 -17.99
N ALA A 40 8.38 -3.65 -17.36
CA ALA A 40 7.64 -2.57 -18.00
C ALA A 40 8.51 -1.31 -18.25
N GLY A 41 9.69 -1.24 -17.61
CA GLY A 41 10.61 -0.12 -17.75
C GLY A 41 10.20 1.12 -16.95
N PRO A 42 10.86 2.27 -17.23
CA PRO A 42 10.54 3.53 -16.58
C PRO A 42 9.16 4.04 -17.04
N TRP A 43 8.46 4.70 -16.13
CA TRP A 43 7.18 5.35 -16.38
C TRP A 43 7.34 6.43 -17.45
N SER A 44 6.46 6.43 -18.44
CA SER A 44 6.51 7.38 -19.54
C SER A 44 6.09 8.78 -19.08
N TRP A 45 6.77 9.80 -19.58
CA TRP A 45 6.38 11.21 -19.43
C TRP A 45 5.77 11.73 -20.75
N PRO A 46 4.75 12.61 -20.72
CA PRO A 46 4.09 13.17 -19.54
C PRO A 46 3.08 12.23 -18.89
N VAL A 47 2.60 11.22 -19.63
CA VAL A 47 1.49 10.34 -19.24
C VAL A 47 1.87 8.91 -19.60
N GLU A 48 1.76 8.00 -18.64
CA GLU A 48 1.84 6.55 -18.89
C GLU A 48 0.46 6.03 -19.30
N ARG A 49 0.45 5.08 -20.23
CA ARG A 49 -0.74 4.34 -20.63
C ARG A 49 -0.62 2.90 -20.21
N ALA A 50 -1.69 2.38 -19.62
CA ALA A 50 -1.80 0.97 -19.30
C ALA A 50 -1.70 0.12 -20.56
N ARG A 51 -1.05 -1.03 -20.42
CA ARG A 51 -1.02 -2.11 -21.41
C ARG A 51 -1.41 -3.41 -20.70
N CYS A 52 -2.17 -4.26 -21.38
CA CYS A 52 -2.46 -5.58 -20.87
C CYS A 52 -1.33 -6.53 -21.31
N SER A 53 -0.79 -7.31 -20.36
CA SER A 53 0.25 -8.30 -20.65
C SER A 53 -0.31 -9.63 -21.16
N VAL A 54 -1.62 -9.85 -21.02
CA VAL A 54 -2.31 -11.09 -21.40
C VAL A 54 -2.82 -11.02 -22.84
N ASP A 55 -3.34 -9.87 -23.24
CA ASP A 55 -3.93 -9.66 -24.57
C ASP A 55 -3.63 -8.23 -25.04
N ALA A 56 -2.94 -8.09 -26.18
CA ALA A 56 -2.57 -6.79 -26.74
C ALA A 56 -3.75 -6.02 -27.34
N ALA A 57 -4.83 -6.70 -27.75
CA ALA A 57 -6.04 -6.07 -28.27
C ALA A 57 -6.94 -5.50 -27.16
N HIS A 58 -6.73 -5.97 -25.93
CA HIS A 58 -7.48 -5.57 -24.76
C HIS A 58 -7.18 -4.10 -24.41
N VAL A 59 -8.24 -3.28 -24.30
CA VAL A 59 -8.14 -1.86 -23.90
C VAL A 59 -8.22 -1.73 -22.37
N PRO A 60 -7.10 -1.46 -21.67
CA PRO A 60 -7.11 -1.46 -20.20
C PRO A 60 -7.73 -0.17 -19.62
N PRO A 61 -8.25 -0.21 -18.39
CA PRO A 61 -8.60 -1.40 -17.61
C PRO A 61 -9.89 -2.04 -18.14
N GLN A 62 -10.04 -3.35 -17.94
CA GLN A 62 -11.31 -4.06 -18.12
C GLN A 62 -11.66 -4.83 -16.84
N TRP A 63 -12.95 -5.04 -16.64
CA TRP A 63 -13.47 -5.87 -15.56
C TRP A 63 -12.98 -7.32 -15.71
N GLY A 64 -12.62 -7.96 -14.59
CA GLY A 64 -12.11 -9.34 -14.57
C GLY A 64 -10.65 -9.53 -15.01
N CYS A 65 -9.99 -8.53 -15.58
CA CYS A 65 -8.56 -8.61 -15.93
C CYS A 65 -7.71 -7.76 -14.99
N GLY A 66 -6.53 -8.23 -14.57
CA GLY A 66 -5.60 -7.48 -13.72
C GLY A 66 -4.86 -6.31 -14.40
N CYS A 67 -5.24 -5.93 -15.63
CA CYS A 67 -4.61 -4.84 -16.37
C CYS A 67 -4.98 -3.45 -15.80
N GLY A 68 -4.20 -2.43 -16.17
CA GLY A 68 -4.42 -1.05 -15.74
C GLY A 68 -3.34 -0.49 -14.81
N LEU A 69 -3.30 0.84 -14.70
CA LEU A 69 -2.42 1.55 -13.77
C LEU A 69 -3.08 1.65 -12.40
N TYR A 70 -2.55 0.92 -11.43
CA TYR A 70 -3.05 0.92 -10.05
C TYR A 70 -2.70 2.21 -9.28
N GLY A 71 -3.65 2.71 -8.49
CA GLY A 71 -3.43 3.77 -7.52
C GLY A 71 -4.29 3.58 -6.28
N TRP A 72 -3.93 4.21 -5.17
CA TRP A 72 -4.71 4.21 -3.93
C TRP A 72 -5.27 5.59 -3.63
N TYR A 73 -6.49 5.69 -3.11
CA TYR A 73 -7.08 6.99 -2.76
C TYR A 73 -6.41 7.64 -1.56
N HIS A 74 -5.94 6.83 -0.61
CA HIS A 74 -5.28 7.32 0.60
C HIS A 74 -3.83 6.82 0.71
N PRO A 75 -2.86 7.67 1.08
CA PRO A 75 -1.45 7.31 1.13
C PRO A 75 -1.15 6.15 2.08
N SER A 76 -1.92 5.97 3.15
CA SER A 76 -1.71 4.85 4.10
C SER A 76 -1.77 3.46 3.44
N HIS A 77 -2.49 3.32 2.32
CA HIS A 77 -2.63 2.04 1.61
C HIS A 77 -1.41 1.72 0.73
N THR A 78 -0.52 2.68 0.49
CA THR A 78 0.69 2.42 -0.31
C THR A 78 1.75 1.59 0.45
N GLY A 79 1.55 1.29 1.73
CA GLY A 79 2.53 0.63 2.59
C GLY A 79 3.61 1.57 3.18
N LEU A 80 4.38 1.02 4.13
CA LEU A 80 5.28 1.77 5.04
C LEU A 80 6.71 2.01 4.52
N GLY A 81 7.14 1.42 3.41
CA GLY A 81 8.51 1.64 2.94
C GLY A 81 9.27 0.39 2.55
N THR A 82 8.95 -0.75 3.16
CA THR A 82 9.71 -2.00 3.04
C THR A 82 9.27 -2.80 1.81
N GLY A 83 10.15 -2.99 0.83
CA GLY A 83 9.98 -3.92 -0.31
C GLY A 83 9.49 -3.29 -1.63
N TRP A 84 8.39 -2.52 -1.59
CA TRP A 84 7.64 -2.16 -2.80
C TRP A 84 7.87 -0.71 -3.28
N GLY A 85 9.05 -0.45 -3.86
CA GLY A 85 9.47 0.87 -4.31
C GLY A 85 10.09 1.70 -3.17
N ASN A 86 10.71 2.83 -3.50
CA ASN A 86 11.41 3.71 -2.55
C ASN A 86 10.91 5.17 -2.61
N VAL A 87 10.12 5.52 -3.62
CA VAL A 87 9.46 6.81 -3.82
C VAL A 87 7.95 6.65 -3.67
N THR A 88 7.31 7.61 -2.99
CA THR A 88 5.85 7.75 -3.00
C THR A 88 5.51 8.89 -3.95
N ALA A 89 4.52 8.68 -4.80
CA ALA A 89 4.06 9.65 -5.78
C ALA A 89 2.57 9.94 -5.62
N VAL A 90 2.19 11.15 -5.98
CA VAL A 90 0.82 11.52 -6.35
C VAL A 90 0.70 11.34 -7.86
N VAL A 91 -0.34 10.64 -8.29
CA VAL A 91 -0.67 10.43 -9.69
C VAL A 91 -2.03 11.01 -9.98
N ALA A 92 -2.20 11.57 -11.17
CA ALA A 92 -3.51 11.97 -11.69
C ALA A 92 -3.89 11.01 -12.81
N ALA A 93 -4.98 10.29 -12.60
CA ALA A 93 -5.47 9.22 -13.44
C ALA A 93 -6.60 9.71 -14.35
N ARG A 94 -6.65 9.21 -15.59
CA ARG A 94 -7.61 9.66 -16.60
C ARG A 94 -7.95 8.56 -17.61
N GLY A 95 -8.98 8.85 -18.42
CA GLY A 95 -9.54 7.89 -19.37
C GLY A 95 -10.52 6.95 -18.67
N ARG A 96 -10.52 5.68 -19.03
CA ARG A 96 -11.30 4.67 -18.29
C ARG A 96 -10.66 4.42 -16.93
N VAL A 97 -11.46 4.46 -15.88
CA VAL A 97 -11.04 4.19 -14.51
C VAL A 97 -12.02 3.21 -13.89
N VAL A 98 -11.50 2.08 -13.42
CA VAL A 98 -12.26 1.14 -12.58
C VAL A 98 -11.98 1.52 -11.14
N LEU A 99 -13.02 1.99 -10.45
CA LEU A 99 -12.97 2.37 -9.05
C LEU A 99 -13.23 1.14 -8.18
N GLY A 100 -12.36 0.89 -7.21
CA GLY A 100 -12.61 -0.05 -6.11
C GLY A 100 -12.73 0.69 -4.78
N ASP A 101 -12.73 -0.04 -3.66
CA ASP A 101 -12.98 0.54 -2.33
C ASP A 101 -11.82 1.38 -1.78
N THR A 102 -10.58 0.95 -2.04
CA THR A 102 -9.37 1.56 -1.46
C THR A 102 -8.43 2.19 -2.49
N GLY A 103 -8.75 1.98 -3.77
CA GLY A 103 -7.95 2.42 -4.89
C GLY A 103 -8.65 2.17 -6.22
N PHE A 104 -7.92 2.37 -7.30
CA PHE A 104 -8.45 2.32 -8.66
C PHE A 104 -7.44 1.69 -9.61
N ARG A 105 -7.94 1.37 -10.81
CA ARG A 105 -7.13 1.04 -11.99
C ARG A 105 -7.50 1.98 -13.12
N ALA A 106 -6.52 2.56 -13.78
CA ALA A 106 -6.74 3.56 -14.81
C ALA A 106 -6.08 3.22 -16.14
N ALA A 107 -6.66 3.72 -17.22
CA ALA A 107 -6.15 3.58 -18.58
C ALA A 107 -4.89 4.41 -18.80
N ALA A 108 -4.83 5.58 -18.16
CA ALA A 108 -3.67 6.46 -18.23
C ALA A 108 -3.48 7.23 -16.92
N ALA A 109 -2.24 7.56 -16.59
CA ALA A 109 -1.92 8.38 -15.44
C ALA A 109 -0.61 9.13 -15.61
N ARG A 110 -0.57 10.36 -15.09
CA ARG A 110 0.65 11.17 -14.99
C ARG A 110 1.10 11.32 -13.56
N VAL A 111 2.40 11.45 -13.36
CA VAL A 111 2.97 11.77 -12.04
C VAL A 111 2.86 13.28 -11.82
N VAL A 112 2.31 13.68 -10.67
CA VAL A 112 2.12 15.09 -10.30
C VAL A 112 3.19 15.54 -9.30
N ALA A 113 3.46 14.68 -8.32
CA ALA A 113 4.37 14.99 -7.23
C ALA A 113 5.02 13.72 -6.71
N VAL A 114 6.23 13.85 -6.14
CA VAL A 114 6.95 12.74 -5.53
C VAL A 114 7.61 13.14 -4.22
N THR A 115 7.81 12.16 -3.35
CA THR A 115 8.66 12.27 -2.16
C THR A 115 9.74 11.22 -2.20
N LEU A 116 10.99 11.67 -2.04
CA LEU A 116 12.14 10.80 -1.92
C LEU A 116 12.17 10.08 -0.57
N PRO A 117 12.81 8.90 -0.49
CA PRO A 117 12.90 8.14 0.75
C PRO A 117 13.58 8.96 1.85
N ARG A 118 13.04 8.86 3.08
CA ARG A 118 13.68 9.44 4.27
C ARG A 118 15.08 8.84 4.46
N GLY A 119 16.00 9.64 5.00
CA GLY A 119 17.39 9.22 5.19
C GLY A 119 18.25 9.23 3.92
N THR A 120 17.72 9.66 2.77
CA THR A 120 18.56 9.87 1.56
C THR A 120 19.53 11.02 1.81
N GLY A 121 20.83 10.71 1.88
CA GLY A 121 21.89 11.70 2.10
C GLY A 121 21.91 12.81 1.04
N PRO A 122 22.46 14.01 1.35
CA PRO A 122 22.34 15.19 0.50
C PRO A 122 22.82 15.00 -0.95
N ARG A 123 23.96 14.31 -1.15
CA ARG A 123 24.52 14.05 -2.49
C ARG A 123 23.59 13.19 -3.34
N ARG A 124 23.12 12.07 -2.77
CA ARG A 124 22.19 11.15 -3.44
C ARG A 124 20.86 11.81 -3.74
N ARG A 125 20.37 12.65 -2.82
CA ARG A 125 19.15 13.43 -3.03
C ARG A 125 19.28 14.39 -4.22
N ARG A 126 20.36 15.17 -4.31
CA ARG A 126 20.61 16.07 -5.45
C ARG A 126 20.70 15.31 -6.78
N ARG A 127 21.31 14.12 -6.78
CA ARG A 127 21.35 13.24 -7.96
C ARG A 127 19.93 12.83 -8.38
N TRP A 128 19.10 12.39 -7.44
CA TRP A 128 17.72 12.01 -7.72
C TRP A 128 16.83 13.17 -8.15
N GLU A 129 17.02 14.35 -7.57
CA GLU A 129 16.33 15.56 -8.01
C GLU A 129 16.69 15.92 -9.46
N ARG A 130 17.95 15.73 -9.88
CA ARG A 130 18.36 15.90 -11.29
C ARG A 130 17.71 14.87 -12.23
N VAL A 131 17.78 13.58 -11.89
CA VAL A 131 17.13 12.53 -12.69
C VAL A 131 15.64 12.80 -12.85
N LEU A 132 14.95 13.22 -11.78
CA LEU A 132 13.54 13.57 -11.86
C LEU A 132 13.28 14.81 -12.72
N ALA A 133 14.13 15.83 -12.63
CA ALA A 133 14.01 17.03 -13.46
C ALA A 133 14.22 16.73 -14.95
N GLU A 134 15.14 15.83 -15.29
CA GLU A 134 15.45 15.41 -16.66
C GLU A 134 14.38 14.48 -17.25
N ARG A 135 13.97 13.45 -16.50
CA ARG A 135 13.06 12.39 -16.98
C ARG A 135 11.58 12.73 -16.80
N HIS A 136 11.25 13.57 -15.82
CA HIS A 136 9.88 13.95 -15.49
C HIS A 136 9.76 15.46 -15.23
N PRO A 137 10.03 16.31 -16.25
CA PRO A 137 9.96 17.74 -16.08
C PRO A 137 8.56 18.17 -15.61
N GLY A 138 8.51 19.07 -14.63
CA GLY A 138 7.27 19.56 -14.02
C GLY A 138 6.77 18.75 -12.82
N VAL A 139 7.36 17.59 -12.49
CA VAL A 139 7.01 16.85 -11.27
C VAL A 139 7.55 17.54 -10.02
N ALA A 140 6.66 17.88 -9.08
CA ALA A 140 7.05 18.52 -7.84
C ALA A 140 7.73 17.53 -6.87
N VAL A 141 8.96 17.84 -6.43
CA VAL A 141 9.72 17.01 -5.48
C VAL A 141 9.63 17.57 -4.06
N TYR A 142 9.11 16.76 -3.14
CA TYR A 142 8.92 17.14 -1.74
C TYR A 142 9.92 16.45 -0.80
N ARG A 143 10.39 17.20 0.21
CA ARG A 143 11.29 16.70 1.27
C ARG A 143 10.64 15.71 2.22
N SER A 144 9.32 15.77 2.39
CA SER A 144 8.61 14.91 3.31
C SER A 144 7.24 14.53 2.75
N ARG A 145 6.86 13.28 3.01
CA ARG A 145 5.54 12.75 2.67
C ARG A 145 4.41 13.61 3.23
N ARG A 146 4.55 14.07 4.48
CA ARG A 146 3.59 14.96 5.14
C ARG A 146 3.37 16.26 4.35
N ARG A 147 4.43 16.87 3.83
CA ARG A 147 4.32 18.11 3.04
C ARG A 147 3.65 17.86 1.69
N MET A 148 3.99 16.76 1.03
CA MET A 148 3.32 16.35 -0.23
C MET A 148 1.83 16.14 -0.02
N VAL A 149 1.43 15.34 0.99
CA VAL A 149 0.02 15.06 1.30
C VAL A 149 -0.73 16.33 1.72
N ARG A 150 -0.09 17.25 2.44
CA ARG A 150 -0.72 18.54 2.77
C ARG A 150 -1.01 19.38 1.51
N ARG A 151 -0.15 19.32 0.49
CA ARG A 151 -0.31 20.08 -0.76
C ARG A 151 -1.19 19.37 -1.78
N HIS A 152 -1.25 18.05 -1.71
CA HIS A 152 -2.05 17.14 -2.51
C HIS A 152 -2.81 16.21 -1.56
N PRO A 153 -3.88 16.71 -0.89
CA PRO A 153 -4.69 15.89 0.00
C PRO A 153 -5.42 14.79 -0.78
N PRO A 154 -5.82 13.67 -0.13
CA PRO A 154 -6.71 12.69 -0.74
C PRO A 154 -7.93 13.38 -1.34
N GLU A 155 -8.30 12.96 -2.56
CA GLU A 155 -9.46 13.52 -3.25
C GLU A 155 -10.75 13.09 -2.56
N ASP A 156 -11.72 14.00 -2.55
CA ASP A 156 -13.07 13.68 -2.08
C ASP A 156 -13.84 12.98 -3.20
N LEU A 157 -14.11 11.69 -3.01
CA LEU A 157 -14.82 10.83 -3.95
C LEU A 157 -16.21 10.44 -3.42
N TYR A 158 -16.72 11.12 -2.39
CA TYR A 158 -18.03 10.81 -1.81
C TYR A 158 -19.16 10.92 -2.84
N GLY A 159 -19.07 11.90 -3.75
CA GLY A 159 -20.02 12.05 -4.87
C GLY A 159 -20.03 10.89 -5.87
N LEU A 160 -19.01 10.03 -5.84
CA LEU A 160 -18.92 8.79 -6.62
C LEU A 160 -19.28 7.55 -5.77
N GLY A 161 -19.80 7.75 -4.55
CA GLY A 161 -20.14 6.68 -3.62
C GLY A 161 -18.93 6.06 -2.90
N ILE A 162 -17.76 6.70 -2.93
CA ILE A 162 -16.52 6.15 -2.39
C ILE A 162 -16.10 6.94 -1.15
N GLU A 163 -16.10 6.28 -0.01
CA GLU A 163 -15.59 6.87 1.23
C GLU A 163 -14.09 6.59 1.39
N VAL A 164 -13.27 7.63 1.20
CA VAL A 164 -11.80 7.51 1.27
C VAL A 164 -11.36 7.40 2.73
N ARG A 165 -11.06 6.18 3.17
CA ARG A 165 -10.63 5.89 4.55
C ARG A 165 -9.12 5.60 4.67
N PRO A 166 -8.46 6.08 5.73
CA PRO A 166 -7.10 5.66 6.05
C PRO A 166 -7.07 4.19 6.47
N SER A 167 -5.96 3.51 6.16
CA SER A 167 -5.70 2.13 6.53
C SER A 167 -5.49 2.01 8.03
N THR A 168 -6.24 1.14 8.68
CA THR A 168 -6.02 0.77 10.09
C THR A 168 -4.87 -0.24 10.26
N ALA A 169 -4.39 -0.85 9.17
CA ALA A 169 -3.39 -1.91 9.20
C ALA A 169 -2.10 -1.49 9.93
N VAL A 170 -1.65 -0.25 9.73
CA VAL A 170 -0.45 0.27 10.40
C VAL A 170 -0.63 0.31 11.92
N ARG A 171 -1.81 0.75 12.40
CA ARG A 171 -2.12 0.78 13.83
C ARG A 171 -2.08 -0.63 14.41
N TRP A 172 -2.75 -1.59 13.76
CA TRP A 172 -2.76 -2.99 14.20
C TRP A 172 -1.36 -3.62 14.23
N ARG A 173 -0.48 -3.30 13.27
CA ARG A 173 0.92 -3.76 13.27
C ARG A 173 1.70 -3.25 14.47
N TRP A 174 1.55 -1.97 14.81
CA TRP A 174 2.22 -1.40 15.98
C TRP A 174 1.69 -1.99 17.29
N THR A 175 0.36 -2.19 17.40
CA THR A 175 -0.24 -2.86 18.54
C THR A 175 0.26 -4.31 18.67
N ALA A 176 0.35 -5.05 17.57
CA ALA A 176 0.89 -6.41 17.53
C ALA A 176 2.36 -6.44 17.99
N LEU A 177 3.18 -5.51 17.50
CA LEU A 177 4.59 -5.40 17.89
C LEU A 177 4.75 -5.08 19.38
N ALA A 178 3.98 -4.13 19.89
CA ALA A 178 4.01 -3.76 21.30
C ALA A 178 3.61 -4.95 22.20
N LEU A 179 2.53 -5.66 21.83
CA LEU A 179 2.08 -6.86 22.54
C LEU A 179 3.11 -7.99 22.46
N TRP A 180 3.76 -8.16 21.31
CA TRP A 180 4.83 -9.14 21.16
C TRP A 180 6.02 -8.81 22.06
N LEU A 181 6.49 -7.55 22.03
CA LEU A 181 7.60 -7.10 22.88
C LEU A 181 7.29 -7.27 24.37
N SER A 182 6.07 -6.96 24.81
CA SER A 182 5.69 -7.15 26.22
C SER A 182 5.73 -8.62 26.63
N GLY A 183 5.30 -9.55 25.77
CA GLY A 183 5.36 -10.97 26.08
C GLY A 183 6.79 -11.52 26.06
N VAL A 184 7.64 -11.07 25.13
CA VAL A 184 9.08 -11.42 25.15
C VAL A 184 9.74 -10.93 26.44
N LEU A 185 9.48 -9.69 26.85
CA LEU A 185 9.98 -9.16 28.12
C LEU A 185 9.49 -9.97 29.32
N ALA A 186 8.23 -10.40 29.33
CA ALA A 186 7.68 -11.24 30.40
C ALA A 186 8.31 -12.64 30.44
N VAL A 187 8.62 -13.24 29.28
CA VAL A 187 9.34 -14.54 29.23
C VAL A 187 10.79 -14.36 29.69
N CYS A 188 11.47 -13.30 29.24
CA CYS A 188 12.84 -13.04 29.65
C CYS A 188 12.97 -12.68 31.14
N SER A 189 11.96 -12.04 31.74
CA SER A 189 12.00 -11.70 33.16
C SER A 189 11.96 -12.93 34.07
N VAL A 190 11.43 -14.07 33.59
CA VAL A 190 11.47 -15.36 34.32
C VAL A 190 12.91 -15.80 34.61
N ALA A 191 13.86 -15.49 33.73
CA ALA A 191 15.28 -15.81 33.95
C ALA A 191 15.92 -15.02 35.10
N VAL A 192 15.29 -13.93 35.52
CA VAL A 192 15.76 -13.04 36.61
C VAL A 192 14.97 -13.28 37.90
N LEU A 193 13.89 -14.07 37.87
CA LEU A 193 13.11 -14.39 39.06
C LEU A 193 13.89 -15.30 40.02
N PRO A 194 13.85 -15.03 41.34
CA PRO A 194 14.37 -15.94 42.35
C PRO A 194 13.81 -17.35 42.16
N ARG A 195 14.67 -18.37 42.19
CA ARG A 195 14.25 -19.77 41.97
C ARG A 195 13.16 -20.22 42.94
N GLU A 196 13.17 -19.69 44.16
CA GLU A 196 12.18 -19.99 45.21
C GLU A 196 10.75 -19.60 44.81
N LEU A 197 10.60 -18.49 44.07
CA LEU A 197 9.30 -18.04 43.54
C LEU A 197 8.80 -18.93 42.40
N VAL A 198 9.72 -19.46 41.59
CA VAL A 198 9.38 -20.34 40.45
C VAL A 198 9.04 -21.75 40.95
N THR A 199 9.79 -22.28 41.91
CA THR A 199 9.53 -23.61 42.49
C THR A 199 8.36 -23.62 43.48
N GLY A 200 7.98 -22.45 44.02
CA GLY A 200 6.80 -22.28 44.89
C GLY A 200 5.46 -22.28 44.14
N LEU A 201 5.46 -22.26 42.80
CA LEU A 201 4.24 -22.31 42.00
C LEU A 201 3.65 -23.73 42.01
N GLY A 202 2.48 -23.87 42.63
CA GLY A 202 1.66 -25.08 42.52
C GLY A 202 1.08 -25.26 41.11
N ALA A 203 0.44 -26.41 40.86
CA ALA A 203 -0.14 -26.75 39.56
C ALA A 203 -1.12 -25.68 39.02
N ALA A 204 -1.94 -25.09 39.90
CA ALA A 204 -2.84 -24.00 39.52
C ALA A 204 -2.10 -22.74 39.03
N GLY A 205 -0.94 -22.43 39.62
CA GLY A 205 -0.08 -21.32 39.19
C GLY A 205 0.49 -21.56 37.79
N TRP A 206 0.98 -22.76 37.53
CA TRP A 206 1.47 -23.15 36.20
C TRP A 206 0.37 -23.16 35.13
N LEU A 207 -0.83 -23.61 35.47
CA LEU A 207 -2.00 -23.52 34.58
C LEU A 207 -2.36 -22.06 34.27
N GLY A 208 -2.28 -21.16 35.25
CA GLY A 208 -2.47 -19.73 35.05
C GLY A 208 -1.44 -19.12 34.10
N VAL A 209 -0.16 -19.46 34.26
CA VAL A 209 0.92 -19.01 33.36
C VAL A 209 0.69 -19.51 31.93
N LEU A 210 0.33 -20.79 31.77
CA LEU A 210 0.03 -21.37 30.46
C LEU A 210 -1.18 -20.68 29.81
N ALA A 211 -2.26 -20.44 30.56
CA ALA A 211 -3.43 -19.74 30.07
C ALA A 211 -3.11 -18.32 29.61
N CYS A 212 -2.32 -17.56 30.38
CA CYS A 212 -1.83 -16.23 30.00
C CYS A 212 -0.99 -16.27 28.72
N PHE A 213 -0.10 -17.26 28.58
CA PHE A 213 0.70 -17.43 27.37
C PHE A 213 -0.17 -17.72 26.15
N VAL A 214 -1.14 -18.63 26.26
CA VAL A 214 -2.08 -18.95 25.17
C VAL A 214 -2.91 -17.72 24.79
N ALA A 215 -3.47 -17.00 25.78
CA ALA A 215 -4.23 -15.78 25.53
C ALA A 215 -3.40 -14.71 24.81
N TRP A 216 -2.13 -14.56 25.19
CA TRP A 216 -1.18 -13.68 24.52
C TRP A 216 -0.96 -14.08 23.05
N GLN A 217 -0.73 -15.37 22.78
CA GLN A 217 -0.55 -15.87 21.41
C GLN A 217 -1.81 -15.68 20.55
N VAL A 218 -3.00 -15.94 21.10
CA VAL A 218 -4.29 -15.73 20.40
C VAL A 218 -4.50 -14.25 20.08
N ALA A 219 -4.25 -13.36 21.05
CA ALA A 219 -4.36 -11.91 20.83
C ALA A 219 -3.37 -11.43 19.77
N LEU A 220 -2.13 -11.93 19.77
CA LEU A 220 -1.14 -11.61 18.76
C LEU A 220 -1.58 -12.09 17.37
N GLY A 221 -2.04 -13.33 17.24
CA GLY A 221 -2.56 -13.89 16.00
C GLY A 221 -3.72 -13.06 15.44
N TRP A 222 -4.68 -12.69 16.30
CA TRP A 222 -5.81 -11.84 15.93
C TRP A 222 -5.36 -10.45 15.43
N LEU A 223 -4.41 -9.80 16.11
CA LEU A 223 -3.86 -8.52 15.69
C LEU A 223 -3.13 -8.61 14.35
N VAL A 224 -2.39 -9.69 14.11
CA VAL A 224 -1.68 -9.94 12.84
C VAL A 224 -2.68 -10.14 11.70
N CYS A 225 -3.76 -10.90 11.91
CA CYS A 225 -4.84 -11.04 10.92
C CYS A 225 -5.49 -9.69 10.59
N ARG A 226 -5.71 -8.82 11.58
CA ARG A 226 -6.23 -7.45 11.36
C ARG A 226 -5.24 -6.51 10.66
N ALA A 227 -3.95 -6.76 10.83
CA ALA A 227 -2.87 -6.02 10.18
C ALA A 227 -2.65 -6.42 8.71
N CYS A 228 -2.99 -7.66 8.35
CA CYS A 228 -2.93 -8.20 7.00
C CYS A 228 -4.34 -8.61 6.58
N PRO A 229 -5.24 -7.65 6.24
CA PRO A 229 -6.54 -8.03 5.72
C PRO A 229 -6.31 -8.97 4.54
N LEU A 230 -6.94 -10.13 4.58
CA LEU A 230 -6.91 -11.08 3.47
C LEU A 230 -7.29 -10.31 2.19
N PRO A 231 -6.62 -10.55 1.06
CA PRO A 231 -7.13 -10.05 -0.21
C PRO A 231 -8.60 -10.43 -0.27
N ALA A 232 -9.47 -9.47 -0.56
CA ALA A 232 -10.88 -9.77 -0.79
C ALA A 232 -10.92 -10.90 -1.82
N GLY A 233 -11.29 -12.10 -1.36
CA GLY A 233 -11.55 -13.19 -2.28
C GLY A 233 -12.65 -12.76 -3.24
N PRO A 234 -12.77 -13.39 -4.42
CA PRO A 234 -13.97 -13.18 -5.22
C PRO A 234 -15.17 -13.41 -4.31
N ALA A 235 -16.03 -12.40 -4.17
CA ALA A 235 -17.34 -12.61 -3.60
C ALA A 235 -18.00 -13.68 -4.48
N CYS A 236 -18.12 -14.89 -3.96
CA CYS A 236 -19.00 -15.87 -4.54
C CYS A 236 -20.41 -15.41 -4.17
N ASP A 237 -21.05 -14.70 -5.09
CA ASP A 237 -22.50 -14.67 -5.18
C ASP A 237 -23.01 -16.01 -5.73
#